data_AF-A0A3M1HGD5-F1
#
_entry.id   AF-A0A3M1HGD5-F1
#
_cell.length_a   1.000
_cell.length_b   1.000
_cell.length_c   1.000
_cell.angle_alpha   90.00
_cell.angle_beta   90.00
_cell.angle_gamma   90.00
#
_symmetry.space_group_name_H-M   'P 1'
#
loop_
_entity.id
_entity.type
_entity.pdbx_description
1 polymer ?
#
loop_
_entity_poly.entity_id
_entity_poly.type
_entity_poly.pdbx_seq_one_letter_code
_entity_poly.pdbx_strand_id
1 'polypeptide(L)'
;MIQFLTVLGMGLVTYLTRLVPLHYLGRKQLPAWSLQTMRYIPTAVLTAITVGEVLFRDGRLAVGIDNHRLPAAILAGIVAWRSGNVLLTIVAGMLAFWLLQILVA
;
A
#
# COMPACT_ATOMS: atom_id res chain seq x y z
N MET A 1 -23.30 19.77 -11.83
CA MET A 1 -23.47 18.92 -13.04
C MET A 1 -22.18 18.18 -13.42
N ILE A 2 -21.02 18.84 -13.51
CA ILE A 2 -19.73 18.21 -13.84
C ILE A 2 -19.34 17.05 -12.89
N GLN A 3 -19.61 17.19 -11.58
CA GLN A 3 -19.27 16.14 -10.60
C GLN A 3 -19.91 14.78 -10.89
N PHE A 4 -21.16 14.77 -11.38
CA PHE A 4 -21.85 13.54 -11.79
C PHE A 4 -21.19 12.90 -13.01
N LEU A 5 -20.78 13.73 -13.98
CA LEU A 5 -20.07 13.25 -15.17
C LEU A 5 -18.70 12.67 -14.81
N THR A 6 -17.98 13.27 -13.85
CA THR A 6 -16.71 12.76 -13.33
C THR A 6 -16.87 11.42 -12.64
N VAL A 7 -17.87 11.27 -11.76
CA VAL A 7 -18.14 10.00 -11.07
C VAL A 7 -18.51 8.91 -12.07
N LEU A 8 -19.37 9.22 -13.04
CA LEU A 8 -19.77 8.27 -14.08
C LEU A 8 -18.58 7.87 -14.96
N GLY A 9 -17.74 8.83 -15.35
CA GLY A 9 -16.51 8.60 -16.10
C GLY A 9 -15.49 7.75 -15.35
N MET A 10 -15.20 8.08 -14.08
CA MET A 10 -14.31 7.28 -13.22
C MET A 10 -14.84 5.86 -13.01
N GLY A 11 -16.14 5.71 -12.78
CA GLY A 11 -16.78 4.41 -12.65
C GLY A 11 -16.61 3.56 -13.90
N LEU A 12 -16.86 4.15 -15.08
CA LEU A 12 -16.76 3.47 -16.37
C LEU A 12 -15.32 3.05 -16.68
N VAL A 13 -14.34 3.93 -16.46
CA VAL A 13 -12.91 3.61 -16.63
C VAL A 13 -12.47 2.51 -15.67
N THR A 14 -12.79 2.63 -14.38
CA THR A 14 -12.44 1.62 -13.36
C THR A 14 -13.02 0.26 -13.71
N TYR A 15 -14.28 0.23 -14.15
CA TYR A 15 -14.98 -0.99 -14.52
C TYR A 15 -14.36 -1.62 -15.76
N LEU A 16 -14.03 -0.84 -16.78
CA LEU A 16 -13.32 -1.31 -17.98
C LEU A 16 -11.96 -1.92 -17.61
N THR A 17 -11.14 -1.23 -16.83
CA THR A 17 -9.82 -1.73 -16.42
C THR A 17 -9.91 -3.05 -15.64
N ARG A 18 -11.00 -3.28 -14.89
CA ARG A 18 -11.23 -4.52 -14.13
C ARG A 18 -11.84 -5.64 -14.98
N LEU A 19 -12.77 -5.29 -15.87
CA LEU A 19 -13.45 -6.23 -16.78
C LEU A 19 -12.52 -6.81 -17.83
N VAL A 20 -11.59 -6.02 -18.36
CA VAL A 20 -10.67 -6.46 -19.41
C VAL A 20 -9.86 -7.69 -18.96
N PRO A 21 -9.17 -7.68 -17.80
CA PRO A 21 -8.59 -8.89 -17.22
C PRO A 21 -9.65 -9.95 -16.96
N LEU A 22 -10.75 -9.64 -16.27
CA LEU A 22 -11.75 -10.67 -15.88
C LEU A 22 -12.29 -11.47 -17.08
N HIS A 23 -12.56 -10.79 -18.20
CA HIS A 23 -13.14 -11.37 -19.40
C HIS A 23 -12.12 -12.15 -20.25
N TYR A 24 -10.90 -11.61 -20.42
CA TYR A 24 -9.83 -12.30 -21.15
C TYR A 24 -9.27 -13.50 -20.38
N LEU A 25 -9.17 -13.36 -19.06
CA LEU A 25 -8.56 -14.32 -18.16
C LEU A 25 -9.52 -15.48 -17.83
N GLY A 26 -10.85 -15.24 -17.88
CA GLY A 26 -11.87 -16.27 -17.69
C GLY A 26 -12.03 -17.26 -18.86
N ARG A 27 -11.48 -16.97 -20.05
CA ARG A 27 -11.60 -17.82 -21.25
C ARG A 27 -10.37 -18.66 -21.59
N LYS A 28 -9.19 -18.31 -21.06
CA LYS A 28 -7.97 -19.11 -21.23
C LYS A 28 -7.69 -19.87 -19.94
N GLN A 29 -7.42 -21.17 -20.06
CA GLN A 29 -6.81 -21.93 -18.97
C GLN A 29 -5.44 -21.32 -18.71
N LEU A 30 -5.37 -20.41 -17.75
CA LEU A 30 -4.12 -19.84 -17.30
C LEU A 30 -3.23 -20.97 -16.78
N PRO A 31 -1.97 -21.02 -17.21
CA PRO A 31 -1.04 -21.98 -16.64
C PRO A 31 -0.88 -21.70 -15.13
N ALA A 32 -0.73 -22.76 -14.33
CA ALA A 32 -0.75 -22.67 -12.86
C ALA A 32 0.23 -21.63 -12.29
N TRP A 33 1.37 -21.42 -12.96
CA TRP A 33 2.39 -20.43 -12.55
C TRP A 33 1.86 -19.00 -12.55
N SER A 34 1.03 -18.59 -13.52
CA SER A 34 0.55 -17.20 -13.60
C SER A 34 -0.49 -16.89 -12.53
N LEU A 35 -1.36 -17.85 -12.22
CA LEU A 35 -2.32 -17.75 -11.10
C LEU A 35 -1.60 -17.63 -9.76
N GLN A 36 -0.55 -18.43 -9.57
CA GLN A 36 0.24 -18.42 -8.36
C GLN A 36 0.96 -17.08 -8.18
N THR A 37 1.55 -16.51 -9.23
CA THR A 37 2.17 -15.17 -9.20
C THR A 37 1.14 -14.07 -8.89
N MET A 38 -0.06 -14.14 -9.46
CA MET A 38 -1.11 -13.14 -9.24
C MET A 38 -1.53 -13.01 -7.77
N ARG A 39 -1.47 -14.10 -7.00
CA ARG A 39 -1.75 -14.08 -5.55
C ARG A 39 -0.73 -13.25 -4.75
N TYR A 40 0.48 -13.07 -5.26
CA TYR A 40 1.53 -12.27 -4.61
C TYR A 40 1.57 -10.81 -5.09
N ILE A 41 0.81 -10.45 -6.14
CA ILE A 41 0.76 -9.08 -6.63
C ILE A 41 0.28 -8.10 -5.53
N PRO A 42 -0.81 -8.37 -4.78
CA PRO A 42 -1.29 -7.41 -3.79
C PRO A 42 -0.24 -7.13 -2.71
N THR A 43 0.42 -8.17 -2.20
CA THR A 43 1.44 -8.01 -1.17
C THR A 43 2.69 -7.31 -1.73
N ALA A 44 3.16 -7.69 -2.93
CA ALA A 44 4.31 -7.06 -3.56
C ALA A 44 4.09 -5.56 -3.84
N VAL A 45 2.91 -5.20 -4.37
CA VAL A 45 2.55 -3.81 -4.67
C VAL A 45 2.44 -3.00 -3.38
N LEU A 46 1.76 -3.50 -2.35
CA LEU A 46 1.67 -2.82 -1.07
C LEU A 46 3.06 -2.61 -0.46
N THR A 47 3.92 -3.63 -0.46
CA THR A 47 5.30 -3.48 0.02
C THR A 47 6.08 -2.46 -0.79
N ALA A 48 6.00 -2.47 -2.12
CA ALA A 48 6.70 -1.50 -2.97
C ALA A 48 6.25 -0.06 -2.70
N ILE A 49 4.94 0.17 -2.53
CA ILE A 49 4.39 1.49 -2.21
C ILE A 49 4.83 1.91 -0.81
N THR A 50 4.67 1.06 0.21
CA THR A 50 5.02 1.38 1.59
C THR A 50 6.51 1.64 1.76
N VAL A 51 7.38 0.82 1.17
CA VAL A 51 8.83 1.02 1.23
C VAL A 51 9.21 2.34 0.55
N GLY A 52 8.62 2.64 -0.61
CA GLY A 52 8.83 3.90 -1.31
C GLY A 52 8.45 5.12 -0.44
N GLU A 53 7.24 5.09 0.12
CA GLU A 53 6.68 6.13 1.00
C GLU A 53 7.53 6.39 2.26
N VAL A 54 8.21 5.35 2.77
CA VAL A 54 9.03 5.42 3.99
C VAL A 54 10.46 5.85 3.69
N LEU A 55 11.11 5.31 2.64
CA LEU A 55 12.52 5.56 2.34
C LEU A 55 12.75 6.83 1.52
N PHE A 56 11.80 7.24 0.68
CA PHE A 56 11.96 8.42 -0.19
C PHE A 56 11.14 9.59 0.34
N ARG A 57 11.83 10.72 0.58
CA ARG A 57 11.21 12.00 0.91
C ARG A 57 11.68 13.04 -0.11
N ASP A 58 10.73 13.70 -0.77
CA ASP A 58 11.01 14.73 -1.79
C ASP A 58 12.00 14.28 -2.88
N GLY A 59 11.90 13.01 -3.30
CA GLY A 59 12.78 12.42 -4.31
C GLY A 59 14.20 12.11 -3.84
N ARG A 60 14.52 12.28 -2.55
CA ARG A 60 15.80 11.93 -1.94
C ARG A 60 15.65 10.74 -1.00
N LEU A 61 16.70 9.90 -0.97
CA LEU A 61 16.81 8.81 0.00
C LEU A 61 16.99 9.43 1.40
N ALA A 62 15.95 9.32 2.22
CA ALA A 62 15.90 9.85 3.57
C ALA A 62 16.10 8.71 4.57
N VAL A 63 17.32 8.16 4.59
CA VAL A 63 17.72 7.06 5.49
C VAL A 63 18.30 7.58 6.82
N GLY A 64 18.33 8.90 7.00
CA GLY A 64 18.77 9.54 8.25
C GLY A 64 17.73 9.43 9.38
N ILE A 65 18.20 9.56 10.63
CA ILE A 65 17.36 9.58 11.84
C ILE A 65 16.37 10.78 11.84
N ASP A 66 16.65 11.81 11.04
CA ASP A 66 15.72 12.92 10.73
C ASP A 66 14.41 12.46 10.05
N ASN A 67 14.37 11.23 9.52
CA ASN A 67 13.16 10.69 8.92
C ASN A 67 12.36 9.88 9.94
N HIS A 68 11.46 10.56 10.66
CA HIS A 68 10.53 9.97 11.65
C HIS A 68 9.70 8.81 11.12
N ARG A 69 9.44 8.76 9.81
CA ARG A 69 8.63 7.69 9.19
C ARG A 69 9.33 6.34 9.25
N LEU A 70 10.66 6.31 9.19
CA LEU A 70 11.45 5.09 9.11
C LEU A 70 11.44 4.29 10.44
N PRO A 71 11.76 4.88 11.60
CA PRO A 71 11.61 4.19 12.89
C PRO A 71 10.15 3.88 13.22
N ALA A 72 9.19 4.76 12.85
CA ALA A 72 7.76 4.48 13.03
C ALA A 72 7.30 3.25 12.22
N ALA A 73 7.74 3.12 10.96
CA ALA A 73 7.43 1.97 10.11
C ALA A 73 8.07 0.68 10.63
N ILE A 74 9.30 0.74 11.14
CA ILE A 74 9.96 -0.42 11.76
C ILE A 74 9.19 -0.88 12.99
N LEU A 75 8.81 0.05 13.88
CA LEU A 75 8.00 -0.26 15.07
C LEU A 75 6.64 -0.87 14.69
N ALA A 76 5.95 -0.29 13.70
CA ALA A 76 4.71 -0.84 13.19
C ALA A 76 4.90 -2.27 12.65
N GLY A 77 5.98 -2.52 11.90
CA GLY A 77 6.33 -3.86 11.41
C GLY A 77 6.58 -4.87 12.54
N ILE A 78 7.28 -4.48 13.60
CA ILE A 78 7.52 -5.33 14.78
C ILE A 78 6.21 -5.67 15.49
N VAL A 79 5.31 -4.68 15.65
CA VAL A 79 3.99 -4.89 16.27
C VAL A 79 3.09 -5.76 15.39
N ALA A 80 3.15 -5.59 14.08
CA ALA A 80 2.44 -6.45 13.13
C ALA A 80 2.88 -7.90 13.25
N TRP A 81 4.20 -8.13 13.29
CA TRP A 81 4.78 -9.46 13.40
C TRP A 81 4.43 -10.14 14.73
N ARG A 82 4.40 -9.38 15.83
CA ARG A 82 4.14 -9.95 17.17
C ARG A 82 2.66 -10.11 17.51
N SER A 83 1.80 -9.17 17.09
CA SER A 83 0.40 -9.17 17.50
C SER A 83 -0.52 -9.93 16.55
N GLY A 84 -0.17 -10.02 15.26
CA GLY A 84 -1.07 -10.51 14.22
C GLY A 84 -2.38 -9.71 14.07
N ASN A 85 -2.52 -8.59 14.78
CA ASN A 85 -3.73 -7.78 14.86
C ASN A 85 -3.53 -6.47 14.09
N VAL A 86 -4.30 -6.31 13.02
CA VAL A 86 -4.25 -5.13 12.13
C VAL A 86 -4.56 -3.84 12.90
N LEU A 87 -5.55 -3.85 13.79
CA LEU A 87 -5.94 -2.66 14.54
C LEU A 87 -4.83 -2.21 15.50
N LEU A 88 -4.20 -3.16 16.19
CA LEU A 88 -3.11 -2.91 17.11
C LEU A 88 -1.87 -2.36 16.38
N THR A 89 -1.61 -2.90 15.18
CA THR A 89 -0.55 -2.42 14.28
C THR A 89 -0.77 -0.97 13.85
N ILE A 90 -2.01 -0.63 13.44
CA ILE A 90 -2.35 0.73 13.03
C ILE A 90 -2.20 1.69 14.21
N VAL A 91 -2.77 1.36 15.37
CA VAL A 91 -2.71 2.22 16.55
C VAL A 91 -1.27 2.43 17.01
N ALA A 92 -0.47 1.36 17.11
CA ALA A 92 0.92 1.47 17.52
C ALA A 92 1.76 2.26 16.51
N GLY A 93 1.56 2.02 15.22
CA GLY A 93 2.26 2.75 14.15
C GLY A 93 1.90 4.24 14.13
N MET A 94 0.63 4.59 14.29
CA MET A 94 0.17 5.99 14.39
C MET A 94 0.72 6.67 15.64
N LEU A 95 0.68 6.00 16.80
CA LEU A 95 1.23 6.55 18.03
C LEU A 95 2.74 6.76 17.92
N ALA A 96 3.49 5.79 17.39
CA ALA A 96 4.92 5.92 17.17
C ALA A 96 5.25 7.07 16.21
N PHE A 97 4.51 7.18 15.11
CA PHE A 97 4.67 8.26 14.14
C PHE A 97 4.43 9.64 14.78
N TRP A 98 3.33 9.82 15.51
CA TRP A 98 3.02 11.08 16.17
C TRP A 98 4.01 11.43 17.27
N LEU A 99 4.43 10.46 18.08
CA LEU A 99 5.46 10.67 19.11
C LEU A 99 6.76 11.16 18.48
N LEU A 100 7.24 10.50 17.43
CA LEU A 100 8.46 10.89 16.73
C LEU A 100 8.31 12.23 16.01
N GLN A 101 7.13 12.52 15.47
CA GLN A 101 6.84 13.80 14.86
C GLN A 101 6.87 14.93 15.90
N ILE A 102 6.36 14.73 17.11
CA ILE A 102 6.36 15.75 18.18
C ILE A 102 7.74 15.93 18.82
N LEU A 103 8.52 14.85 18.97
CA LEU A 103 9.81 14.91 19.67
C LEU A 103 10.93 15.57 18.85
N VAL A 104 10.79 15.59 17.52
CA VAL A 104 11.84 16.00 16.58
C VAL A 104 11.38 17.12 15.63
N ALA A 105 10.10 17.53 15.67
CA ALA A 105 9.64 18.79 15.07
C ALA A 105 9.98 19.98 15.97
#